data_AF-A0A1F4K4I6-F1
#
_entry.id   AF-A0A1F4K4I6-F1
#
_cell.length_a   1.000
_cell.length_b   1.000
_cell.length_c   1.000
_cell.angle_alpha   90.00
_cell.angle_beta   90.00
_cell.angle_gamma   90.00
#
_symmetry.space_group_name_H-M   'P 1'
#
loop_
_entity.id
_entity.type
_entity.pdbx_description
1 polymer ?
#
loop_
_entity_poly.entity_id
_entity_poly.type
_entity_poly.pdbx_seq_one_letter_code
_entity_poly.pdbx_strand_id
1 'polypeptide(L)' 'MELKTARLTVLIDPAKKKSFETLCARQDLTPSQVVRRLIRDYLSEHGVEFVPSGLATETLDPDSAG' A
#
# COMPACT_ATOMS: atom_id res chain seq x y z
N MET A 1 10.33 5.84 14.37
CA MET A 1 9.11 6.52 13.94
C MET A 1 8.04 5.48 13.68
N GLU A 2 6.89 5.56 14.34
CA GLU A 2 5.82 4.56 14.21
C GLU A 2 5.19 4.65 12.81
N LEU A 3 5.31 3.56 12.04
CA LEU A 3 4.59 3.40 10.78
C LEU A 3 3.10 3.28 11.11
N LYS A 4 2.35 4.37 10.92
CA LYS A 4 0.88 4.38 11.04
C LYS A 4 0.30 3.40 10.03
N THR A 5 0.06 2.17 10.46
CA THR A 5 -0.54 1.12 9.65
C THR A 5 -2.06 1.18 9.82
N ALA A 6 -2.78 1.47 8.74
CA ALA A 6 -4.23 1.41 8.71
C ALA A 6 -4.71 0.03 8.24
N ARG A 7 -5.80 -0.49 8.84
CA ARG A 7 -6.41 -1.76 8.43
C ARG A 7 -7.50 -1.48 7.40
N LEU A 8 -7.35 -2.05 6.19
CA LEU A 8 -8.38 -2.04 5.15
C LEU A 8 -9.19 -3.35 5.24
N THR A 9 -10.51 -3.25 5.43
CA THR A 9 -11.43 -4.39 5.42
C THR A 9 -12.33 -4.27 4.19
N VAL A 10 -12.34 -5.29 3.33
CA VAL A 10 -13.16 -5.35 2.11
C VAL A 10 -14.00 -6.62 2.15
N LEU A 11 -15.30 -6.50 1.88
CA LEU A 11 -16.17 -7.66 1.68
C LEU A 11 -16.06 -8.10 0.22
N ILE A 12 -15.71 -9.38 0.01
CA ILE A 12 -15.66 -9.99 -1.31
C ILE A 12 -16.38 -11.33 -1.27
N ASP A 13 -16.88 -11.74 -2.43
CA ASP A 13 -17.46 -13.06 -2.62
C ASP A 13 -16.46 -14.19 -2.26
N PRO A 14 -16.90 -15.25 -1.55
CA PRO A 14 -16.02 -16.33 -1.12
C PRO A 14 -15.38 -17.11 -2.28
N ALA A 15 -16.06 -17.29 -3.41
CA ALA A 15 -15.50 -17.97 -4.58
C ALA A 15 -14.40 -17.12 -5.23
N LYS A 16 -14.62 -15.79 -5.29
CA LYS A 16 -13.61 -14.84 -5.76
C LYS A 16 -12.39 -14.81 -4.83
N LYS A 17 -12.59 -14.79 -3.51
CA LYS A 17 -11.51 -14.88 -2.50
C LYS A 17 -10.64 -16.11 -2.73
N LYS A 18 -11.27 -17.29 -2.85
CA LYS A 18 -10.55 -18.56 -3.04
C LYS A 18 -9.73 -18.58 -4.33
N SER A 19 -10.31 -18.05 -5.41
CA SER A 19 -9.63 -17.94 -6.71
C SER A 19 -8.41 -17.01 -6.62
N PHE A 20 -8.57 -15.86 -5.95
CA PHE A 20 -7.49 -14.91 -5.73
C PHE A 20 -6.37 -15.48 -4.84
N GLU A 21 -6.72 -16.15 -3.74
CA GLU A 21 -5.74 -16.81 -2.86
C GLU A 21 -4.95 -17.89 -3.61
N THR A 22 -5.62 -18.69 -4.43
CA THR A 22 -4.98 -19.71 -5.26
C THR A 22 -4.03 -19.09 -6.29
N LEU A 23 -4.44 -18.00 -6.93
CA LEU A 23 -3.59 -17.27 -7.89
C LEU A 23 -2.35 -16.67 -7.21
N CYS A 24 -2.51 -16.11 -6.01
CA CYS A 24 -1.39 -15.58 -5.23
C CYS A 24 -0.43 -16.69 -4.82
N ALA A 25 -0.95 -17.83 -4.34
CA ALA A 25 -0.14 -18.98 -3.94
C ALA A 25 0.68 -19.58 -5.09
N ARG A 26 0.17 -19.55 -6.33
CA ARG A 26 0.91 -20.00 -7.53
C ARG A 26 2.10 -19.11 -7.90
N GLN A 27 2.14 -17.89 -7.37
CA GLN A 27 3.18 -16.90 -7.66
C GLN A 27 4.07 -16.64 -6.43
N ASP A 28 3.93 -17.45 -5.38
CA ASP A 28 4.63 -17.26 -4.09
C ASP A 28 4.38 -15.88 -3.46
N LEU A 29 3.20 -15.31 -3.72
CA LEU A 29 2.76 -14.02 -3.18
C LEU A 29 1.65 -14.21 -2.15
N THR A 30 1.59 -13.29 -1.19
CA THR A 30 0.44 -13.21 -0.28
C THR A 30 -0.60 -12.23 -0.83
N PRO A 31 -1.91 -12.47 -0.62
CA PRO A 31 -2.97 -11.60 -1.10
C PRO A 31 -2.77 -10.14 -0.64
N SER A 32 -2.29 -9.93 0.59
CA SER A 32 -1.99 -8.60 1.13
C SER A 32 -0.89 -7.86 0.36
N GLN A 33 0.11 -8.56 -0.21
CA GLN A 33 1.14 -7.93 -1.03
C GLN A 33 0.57 -7.48 -2.38
N VAL A 34 -0.23 -8.34 -3.01
CA VAL A 34 -0.88 -8.03 -4.29
C VAL A 34 -1.84 -6.85 -4.14
N VAL A 35 -2.67 -6.83 -3.10
CA VAL A 35 -3.59 -5.72 -2.84
C VAL A 35 -2.85 -4.41 -2.61
N ARG A 36 -1.73 -4.41 -1.86
CA ARG A 36 -0.92 -3.20 -1.67
C ARG A 36 -0.29 -2.68 -2.97
N ARG A 37 0.20 -3.59 -3.82
CA ARG A 37 0.72 -3.23 -5.14
C ARG A 37 -0.39 -2.60 -5.99
N LEU A 38 -1.57 -3.23 -6.00
CA LEU A 38 -2.72 -2.79 -6.78
C LEU A 38 -3.22 -1.40 -6.35
N ILE A 39 -3.25 -1.12 -5.04
CA ILE A 39 -3.58 0.22 -4.53
C ILE A 39 -2.57 1.26 -5.01
N ARG A 40 -1.27 0.96 -4.93
CA ARG A 40 -0.21 1.89 -5.36
C ARG A 40 -0.30 2.18 -6.85
N ASP A 41 -0.47 1.13 -7.65
CA ASP A 41 -0.55 1.21 -9.10
C ASP A 41 -1.78 2.03 -9.52
N TYR A 42 -2.92 1.78 -8.89
CA TYR A 42 -4.16 2.52 -9.10
C TYR A 42 -4.03 4.00 -8.75
N LEU A 43 -3.40 4.34 -7.61
CA LEU A 43 -3.14 5.74 -7.25
C LEU A 43 -2.22 6.42 -8.29
N SER A 44 -1.20 5.72 -8.76
CA SER A 44 -0.28 6.22 -9.79
C SER A 44 -0.98 6.44 -11.13
N GLU A 45 -1.84 5.52 -11.56
CA GLU A 45 -2.61 5.61 -12.81
C GLU A 45 -3.58 6.80 -12.78
N HIS A 46 -4.13 7.11 -11.60
CA HIS A 46 -5.01 8.25 -11.39
C HIS A 46 -4.29 9.57 -11.05
N GLY A 47 -2.94 9.58 -11.05
CA GLY A 47 -2.14 10.78 -10.78
C GLY A 47 -2.21 11.29 -9.33
N VAL A 48 -2.55 10.42 -8.38
CA VAL A 48 -2.60 10.76 -6.96
C VAL A 48 -1.23 10.56 -6.34
N GLU A 49 -0.61 11.66 -5.92
CA GLU A 49 0.69 11.63 -5.24
C GLU A 49 0.54 11.06 -3.82
N PHE A 50 0.97 9.82 -3.61
CA PHE A 50 0.94 9.18 -2.30
C PHE A 50 2.25 9.42 -1.56
N VAL A 51 2.22 10.31 -0.57
CA VAL A 51 3.32 10.49 0.38
C VAL A 51 3.08 9.59 1.59
N PRO A 52 3.89 8.55 1.83
CA PRO A 52 3.74 7.72 3.02
C PRO A 52 3.96 8.59 4.26
N SER A 53 3.05 8.47 5.23
CA SER A 53 3.02 9.33 6.42
C SER A 53 4.29 9.28 7.30
N GLY A 54 5.22 8.36 7.04
CA GLY A 54 6.52 8.28 7.71
C GLY A 54 7.66 9.04 7.01
N LEU A 55 7.50 9.50 5.76
CA LEU A 55 8.53 10.22 5.00
C LEU A 55 8.26 11.74 4.88
N ALA A 56 7.05 12.21 5.20
CA ALA A 56 6.68 13.61 5.07
C ALA A 56 7.37 14.56 6.08
N THR A 57 8.12 14.04 7.06
CA THR A 57 8.70 14.85 8.14
C THR A 57 10.17 15.21 7.94
N GLU A 58 10.88 14.66 6.94
CA GLU A 58 12.35 14.75 6.84
C GLU A 58 12.83 15.66 5.69
N THR A 59 12.07 16.70 5.32
CA THR A 59 12.54 17.64 4.27
C THR A 59 12.27 19.11 4.61
N LEU A 60 12.16 19.44 5.90
CA LEU A 60 12.09 20.83 6.35
C LEU A 60 13.07 21.07 7.50
N ASP A 61 14.37 20.95 7.20
CA ASP A 61 15.42 21.61 7.98
C ASP A 61 15.93 22.84 7.19
N PRO A 62 15.28 24.02 7.32
CA PRO A 62 15.84 25.28 6.84
C PRO A 62 16.86 25.93 7.79
N ASP A 63 17.39 25.22 8.80
CA ASP A 63 18.32 25.78 9.79
C ASP A 63 19.71 25.09 9.74
N SER A 64 20.50 25.46 8.73
CA SER A 64 21.97 25.30 8.76
C SER A 64 22.66 26.54 8.18
N ALA A 65 22.04 27.70 8.41
CA ALA A 65 22.66 29.00 8.24
C ALA A 65 22.44 29.81 9.52
N GLY A 66 23.36 29.64 10.47
CA GLY A 66 23.46 30.42 11.71
C GLY A 66 24.87 30.32 12.26
#